data_AF-A0A934ZY75-F1
#
_entry.id   AF-A0A934ZY75-F1
#
_cell.length_a   1.000
_cell.length_b   1.000
_cell.length_c   1.000
_cell.angle_alpha   90.00
_cell.angle_beta   90.00
_cell.angle_gamma   90.00
#
_symmetry.space_group_name_H-M   'P 1'
#
loop_
_entity.id
_entity.type
_entity.pdbx_description
1 polymer ?
#
loop_
_entity_poly.entity_id
_entity_poly.type
_entity_poly.pdbx_seq_one_letter_code
_entity_poly.pdbx_strand_id
1 'polypeptide(L)'
;MARQYSVCLALLLLAMPSLAAVDADRQALEELRRCRASLDPIVDVGFGRIAQRCPNLAASLAAASWHSWLPADWQQRSESLSGASLAALEALVRDAAVDEPMRAAPDVTALAAALAPLRELASDSLSRWARFKRRLQRLLDTSERDEGGVLTRLSGALSPSAGPARWLTNLGYLLLLGFAGFIVSRELQAAGAMARRRSRPSAMSPPAYAATSPLSLTAIDSLVLRDRPGGLLQLIVARLSQLRGNRSLPALTTQELLAQMGAAELILRSQLALVGRTAEHVQYAAEAPSEDVLKGAELAGRELLATLGRSKPLAVP
;
A
#
# COMPACT_ATOMS: atom_id res chain seq x y z
N MET A 1 41.88 11.68 48.29
CA MET A 1 40.89 12.59 47.66
C MET A 1 41.21 12.93 46.20
N ALA A 2 42.47 12.98 45.75
CA ALA A 2 42.79 13.30 44.34
C ALA A 2 42.33 12.27 43.28
N ARG A 3 42.18 10.98 43.63
CA ARG A 3 41.75 9.93 42.69
C ARG A 3 40.25 9.95 42.32
N GLN A 4 39.40 10.56 43.15
CA GLN A 4 37.95 10.62 42.89
C GLN A 4 37.59 11.67 41.84
N TYR A 5 38.35 12.75 41.74
CA TYR A 5 38.12 13.80 40.74
C TYR A 5 38.51 13.37 39.31
N SER A 6 39.51 12.50 39.14
CA SER A 6 39.88 11.96 37.81
C SER A 6 38.81 11.06 37.21
N VAL A 7 38.06 10.30 38.03
CA VAL A 7 37.02 9.40 37.53
C VAL A 7 35.78 10.18 37.08
N CYS A 8 35.39 11.24 37.80
CA CYS A 8 34.29 12.11 37.38
C CYS A 8 34.63 12.92 36.10
N LEU A 9 35.87 13.38 35.95
CA LEU A 9 36.27 14.13 34.75
C LEU A 9 36.33 13.24 33.50
N ALA A 10 36.76 11.97 33.65
CA ALA A 10 36.76 10.99 32.56
C ALA A 10 35.34 10.56 32.13
N LEU A 11 34.40 10.43 33.08
CA LEU A 11 32.99 10.14 32.79
C LEU A 11 32.25 11.30 32.11
N LEU A 12 32.61 12.56 32.41
CA LEU A 12 32.08 13.76 31.74
C LEU A 12 32.57 13.89 30.29
N LEU A 13 33.80 13.45 29.99
CA LEU A 13 34.34 13.46 28.62
C LEU A 13 33.73 12.37 27.71
N LEU A 14 33.24 11.26 28.29
CA LEU A 14 32.59 10.18 27.54
C LEU A 14 31.11 10.44 27.21
N ALA A 15 30.47 11.44 27.85
CA ALA A 15 29.08 11.83 27.58
C ALA A 15 28.93 12.99 26.57
N MET A 16 30.04 13.58 26.11
CA MET A 16 30.04 14.65 25.09
C MET A 16 29.64 14.25 23.66
N PRO A 17 29.77 12.99 23.16
CA PRO A 17 29.48 12.72 21.76
C PRO A 17 27.98 12.73 21.42
N SER A 18 27.09 12.61 22.41
CA SER A 18 25.64 12.63 22.18
C SER A 18 25.09 14.03 21.92
N LEU A 19 25.67 15.07 22.51
CA LEU A 19 25.25 16.46 22.29
C LEU A 19 25.56 16.92 20.86
N ALA A 20 26.75 16.60 20.35
CA ALA A 20 27.16 16.94 18.99
C ALA A 20 26.28 16.26 17.91
N ALA A 21 25.82 15.02 18.16
CA ALA A 21 24.94 14.31 17.25
C ALA A 21 23.54 14.94 17.17
N VAL A 22 22.98 15.34 18.31
CA VAL A 22 21.66 16.01 18.36
C VAL A 22 21.70 17.36 17.66
N ASP A 23 22.78 18.12 17.83
CA ASP A 23 22.94 19.41 17.15
C ASP A 23 23.15 19.24 15.64
N ALA A 24 23.91 18.24 15.21
CA ALA A 24 24.08 17.91 13.79
C ALA A 24 22.74 17.53 13.12
N ASP A 25 21.90 16.75 13.80
CA ASP A 25 20.57 16.35 13.28
C ASP A 25 19.63 17.54 13.13
N ARG A 26 19.61 18.45 14.11
CA ARG A 26 18.81 19.69 14.02
C ARG A 26 19.29 20.57 12.88
N GLN A 27 20.60 20.76 12.75
CA GLN A 27 21.19 21.56 11.68
C GLN A 27 20.87 20.96 10.30
N ALA A 28 20.97 19.63 10.15
CA ALA A 28 20.62 18.95 8.91
C ALA A 28 19.14 19.14 8.52
N LEU A 29 18.22 19.05 9.48
CA LEU A 29 16.79 19.29 9.24
C LEU A 29 16.48 20.75 8.88
N GLU A 30 17.14 21.71 9.52
CA GLU A 30 16.97 23.12 9.18
C GLU A 30 17.48 23.45 7.78
N GLU A 31 18.65 22.94 7.41
CA GLU A 31 19.21 23.10 6.06
C GLU A 31 18.33 22.41 5.01
N LEU A 32 17.77 21.24 5.32
CA LEU A 32 16.83 20.55 4.44
C LEU A 32 15.55 21.37 4.24
N ARG A 33 14.98 21.95 5.29
CA ARG A 33 13.78 22.80 5.21
C ARG A 33 14.04 24.09 4.43
N ARG A 34 15.16 24.76 4.71
CA ARG A 34 15.58 25.97 3.99
C ARG A 34 15.80 25.67 2.51
N CYS A 35 16.48 24.57 2.20
CA CYS A 35 16.68 24.14 0.83
C CYS A 35 15.34 23.87 0.15
N ARG A 36 14.47 23.04 0.74
CA ARG A 36 13.15 22.72 0.17
C ARG A 36 12.29 23.95 -0.11
N ALA A 37 12.32 24.95 0.76
CA ALA A 37 11.59 26.21 0.54
C ALA A 37 12.10 27.02 -0.66
N SER A 38 13.35 26.82 -1.07
CA SER A 38 14.00 27.53 -2.18
C SER A 38 13.99 26.79 -3.53
N LEU A 39 13.59 25.51 -3.53
CA LEU A 39 13.56 24.67 -4.73
C LEU A 39 12.22 24.81 -5.47
N ASP A 40 12.29 24.88 -6.79
CA ASP A 40 11.16 24.70 -7.68
C ASP A 40 10.93 23.19 -7.91
N PRO A 41 9.74 22.64 -7.63
CA PRO A 41 9.48 21.20 -7.70
C PRO A 41 9.50 20.64 -9.13
N ILE A 42 9.40 21.48 -10.16
CA ILE A 42 9.40 21.07 -11.57
C ILE A 42 10.80 21.22 -12.17
N VAL A 43 11.52 22.28 -11.83
CA VAL A 43 12.80 22.64 -12.46
C VAL A 43 14.00 22.02 -11.73
N ASP A 44 13.96 21.98 -10.40
CA ASP A 44 15.12 21.58 -9.59
C ASP A 44 15.07 20.08 -9.24
N VAL A 45 15.15 19.26 -10.30
CA VAL A 45 15.28 17.79 -10.18
C VAL A 45 16.73 17.37 -10.38
N GLY A 46 17.23 16.61 -9.41
CA GLY A 46 18.55 15.99 -9.39
C GLY A 46 19.57 16.70 -8.53
N PHE A 47 20.47 15.90 -7.93
CA PHE A 47 21.47 16.38 -6.97
C PHE A 47 22.33 17.52 -7.52
N GLY A 48 22.77 17.45 -8.78
CA GLY A 48 23.62 18.50 -9.37
C GLY A 48 22.98 19.89 -9.39
N ARG A 49 21.68 19.99 -9.68
CA ARG A 49 20.94 21.28 -9.66
C ARG A 49 20.62 21.72 -8.23
N ILE A 50 20.21 20.78 -7.38
CA ILE A 50 19.91 21.06 -5.98
C ILE A 50 21.16 21.54 -5.24
N ALA A 51 22.33 20.93 -5.50
CA ALA A 51 23.60 21.32 -4.88
C ALA A 51 24.05 22.73 -5.26
N GLN A 52 23.68 23.23 -6.45
CA GLN A 52 23.96 24.62 -6.85
C GLN A 52 23.13 25.63 -6.04
N ARG A 53 21.86 25.30 -5.75
CA ARG A 53 20.99 26.15 -4.94
C ARG A 53 21.24 26.00 -3.43
N CYS A 54 21.62 24.79 -3.01
CA CYS A 54 21.77 24.41 -1.61
C CYS A 54 23.15 23.74 -1.39
N PRO A 55 24.25 24.51 -1.41
CA PRO A 55 25.60 23.94 -1.33
C PRO A 55 25.88 23.24 0.01
N ASN A 56 25.24 23.68 1.08
CA ASN A 56 25.46 23.14 2.43
C ASN A 56 24.62 21.89 2.74
N LEU A 57 23.65 21.56 1.87
CA LEU A 57 22.75 20.43 2.11
C LEU A 57 23.54 19.12 2.21
N ALA A 58 24.49 18.90 1.31
CA ALA A 58 25.19 17.64 1.24
C ALA A 58 26.06 17.35 2.47
N ALA A 59 26.80 18.36 2.92
CA ALA A 59 27.61 18.25 4.14
C ALA A 59 26.72 18.05 5.38
N SER A 60 25.60 18.76 5.46
CA SER A 60 24.70 18.67 6.61
C SER A 60 24.00 17.30 6.69
N LEU A 61 23.55 16.76 5.56
CA LEU A 61 22.97 15.41 5.49
C LEU A 61 24.00 14.31 5.83
N ALA A 62 25.26 14.47 5.41
CA ALA A 62 26.32 13.51 5.72
C ALA A 62 26.73 13.53 7.20
N ALA A 63 26.57 14.67 7.88
CA ALA A 63 26.87 14.81 9.31
C ALA A 63 25.74 14.30 10.22
N ALA A 64 24.53 14.10 9.67
CA ALA A 64 23.38 13.62 10.42
C ALA A 64 23.53 12.16 10.86
N SER A 65 23.00 11.81 12.02
CA SER A 65 22.99 10.43 12.55
C SER A 65 22.21 9.47 11.64
N TRP A 66 21.17 9.98 10.97
CA TRP A 66 20.31 9.24 10.04
C TRP A 66 20.83 9.21 8.59
N HIS A 67 22.07 9.63 8.33
CA HIS A 67 22.65 9.58 6.98
C HIS A 67 22.61 8.17 6.35
N SER A 68 22.65 7.13 7.19
CA SER A 68 22.56 5.71 6.78
C SER A 68 21.21 5.34 6.15
N TRP A 69 20.18 6.17 6.32
CA TRP A 69 18.88 5.98 5.67
C TRP A 69 18.86 6.47 4.23
N LEU A 70 19.87 7.26 3.81
CA LEU A 70 20.03 7.64 2.42
C LEU A 70 20.69 6.49 1.63
N PRO A 71 20.25 6.23 0.38
CA PRO A 71 20.93 5.30 -0.51
C PRO A 71 22.41 5.67 -0.69
N ALA A 72 23.34 4.72 -0.70
CA ALA A 72 24.78 5.01 -0.77
C ALA A 72 25.20 5.89 -1.98
N ASP A 73 24.43 5.87 -3.06
CA ASP A 73 24.65 6.60 -4.31
C ASP A 73 23.73 7.82 -4.51
N TRP A 74 23.14 8.33 -3.43
CA TRP A 74 22.18 9.45 -3.47
C TRP A 74 22.74 10.72 -4.12
N GLN A 75 24.04 10.97 -4.00
CA GLN A 75 24.72 12.13 -4.62
C GLN A 75 24.97 11.94 -6.13
N GLN A 76 24.97 10.69 -6.61
CA GLN A 76 25.35 10.36 -7.98
C GLN A 76 24.13 10.25 -8.91
N ARG A 77 22.95 9.94 -8.36
CA ARG A 77 21.73 9.79 -9.17
C ARG A 77 21.00 11.12 -9.37
N SER A 78 20.98 11.59 -10.62
CA SER A 78 20.20 12.75 -11.07
C SER A 78 18.69 12.63 -10.90
N GLU A 79 18.15 11.42 -10.66
CA GLU A 79 16.71 11.19 -10.57
C GLU A 79 16.22 10.91 -9.13
N SER A 80 17.14 10.69 -8.19
CA SER A 80 16.79 10.26 -6.82
C SER A 80 16.41 11.41 -5.89
N LEU A 81 16.89 12.62 -6.18
CA LEU A 81 16.66 13.80 -5.37
C LEU A 81 15.76 14.80 -6.09
N SER A 82 14.57 14.98 -5.56
CA SER A 82 13.60 16.01 -5.92
C SER A 82 13.08 16.68 -4.66
N GLY A 83 12.39 17.82 -4.80
CA GLY A 83 11.71 18.45 -3.66
C GLY A 83 10.73 17.51 -2.95
N ALA A 84 10.14 16.55 -3.69
CA ALA A 84 9.24 15.53 -3.14
C ALA A 84 9.98 14.47 -2.30
N SER A 85 11.14 13.98 -2.76
CA SER A 85 11.91 13.02 -1.96
C SER A 85 12.54 13.67 -0.72
N LEU A 86 12.92 14.95 -0.80
CA LEU A 86 13.34 15.73 0.37
C LEU A 86 12.19 15.94 1.38
N ALA A 87 10.97 16.19 0.91
CA ALA A 87 9.79 16.29 1.79
C ALA A 87 9.46 14.95 2.47
N ALA A 88 9.57 13.84 1.74
CA ALA A 88 9.39 12.50 2.29
C ALA A 88 10.44 12.17 3.36
N LEU A 89 11.71 12.55 3.12
CA LEU A 89 12.79 12.40 4.08
C LEU A 89 12.53 13.23 5.35
N GLU A 90 12.06 14.47 5.21
CA GLU A 90 11.69 15.32 6.35
C GLU A 90 10.60 14.67 7.21
N ALA A 91 9.58 14.10 6.58
CA ALA A 91 8.48 13.42 7.27
C ALA A 91 8.99 12.18 8.02
N LEU A 92 9.81 11.35 7.36
CA LEU A 92 10.36 10.14 7.96
C LEU A 92 11.26 10.42 9.17
N VAL A 93 12.14 11.43 9.07
CA VAL A 93 13.00 11.82 10.20
C VAL A 93 12.17 12.41 11.34
N ARG A 94 11.12 13.18 11.04
CA ARG A 94 10.23 13.74 12.06
C ARG A 94 9.46 12.63 12.80
N ASP A 95 8.92 11.67 12.06
CA ASP A 95 8.19 10.53 12.63
C ASP A 95 9.12 9.64 13.47
N ALA A 96 10.38 9.52 13.09
CA ALA A 96 11.38 8.78 13.86
C ALA A 96 11.92 9.55 15.08
N ALA A 97 11.91 10.89 15.05
CA ALA A 97 12.35 11.75 16.15
C ALA A 97 11.27 11.95 17.22
N VAL A 98 10.00 11.71 16.90
CA VAL A 98 8.98 11.50 17.91
C VAL A 98 9.30 10.13 18.53
N ASP A 99 10.00 10.14 19.67
CA ASP A 99 10.17 9.01 20.57
C ASP A 99 8.78 8.49 20.98
N GLU A 100 8.13 7.73 20.10
CA GLU A 100 7.10 6.81 20.53
C GLU A 100 7.80 5.69 21.30
N PRO A 101 7.30 5.34 22.50
CA PRO A 101 7.85 4.24 23.27
C PRO A 101 7.82 3.01 22.40
N MET A 102 8.99 2.62 21.89
CA MET A 102 9.35 1.34 21.31
C MET A 102 8.11 0.53 20.92
N ARG A 103 7.46 0.89 19.80
CA ARG A 103 6.36 0.08 19.25
C ARG A 103 6.87 -1.34 19.23
N ALA A 104 6.23 -2.21 20.02
CA ALA A 104 6.63 -3.59 20.17
C ALA A 104 6.94 -4.14 18.78
N ALA A 105 8.16 -4.66 18.60
CA ALA A 105 8.62 -5.15 17.31
C ALA A 105 7.50 -6.02 16.71
N PRO A 106 7.04 -5.72 15.48
CA PRO A 106 5.89 -6.40 14.91
C PRO A 106 6.15 -7.91 14.96
N ASP A 107 5.24 -8.63 15.60
CA ASP A 107 5.40 -10.06 15.82
C ASP A 107 5.44 -10.76 14.46
N VAL A 108 6.65 -11.18 14.08
CA VAL A 108 6.93 -11.82 12.80
C VAL A 108 6.14 -13.12 12.64
N THR A 109 5.74 -13.74 13.76
CA THR A 109 4.89 -14.93 13.75
C THR A 109 3.42 -14.59 13.48
N ALA A 110 2.91 -13.49 14.02
CA ALA A 110 1.58 -12.96 13.68
C ALA A 110 1.51 -12.51 12.22
N LEU A 111 2.59 -11.90 11.70
CA LEU A 111 2.70 -11.53 10.28
C LEU A 111 2.75 -12.77 9.38
N ALA A 112 3.50 -13.81 9.74
CA ALA A 112 3.55 -15.06 9.00
C ALA A 112 2.17 -15.75 8.98
N ALA A 113 1.43 -15.70 10.10
CA ALA A 113 0.07 -16.23 10.19
C ALA A 113 -0.92 -15.42 9.33
N ALA A 114 -0.81 -14.09 9.31
CA ALA A 114 -1.63 -13.22 8.47
C ALA A 114 -1.31 -13.34 6.97
N LEU A 115 -0.06 -13.66 6.62
CA LEU A 115 0.40 -13.88 5.25
C LEU A 115 0.17 -15.31 4.75
N ALA A 116 -0.03 -16.29 5.64
CA ALA A 116 -0.25 -17.69 5.26
C ALA A 116 -1.42 -17.88 4.26
N PRO A 117 -2.59 -17.24 4.43
CA PRO A 117 -3.70 -17.35 3.47
C PRO A 117 -3.34 -16.74 2.10
N LEU A 118 -2.63 -15.61 2.10
CA LEU A 118 -2.17 -14.95 0.88
C LEU A 118 -1.10 -15.78 0.16
N ARG A 119 -0.26 -16.50 0.90
CA ARG A 119 0.77 -17.38 0.36
C ARG A 119 0.16 -18.63 -0.29
N GLU A 120 -0.98 -19.10 0.23
CA GLU A 120 -1.74 -20.21 -0.34
C GLU A 120 -2.46 -19.78 -1.64
N LEU A 121 -3.08 -18.61 -1.66
CA LEU A 121 -3.62 -17.97 -2.88
C LEU A 121 -2.51 -17.66 -3.92
N ALA A 122 -1.34 -17.21 -3.44
CA ALA A 122 -0.17 -16.97 -4.27
C ALA A 122 0.38 -18.28 -4.83
N SER A 123 0.38 -19.39 -4.07
CA SER A 123 0.87 -20.69 -4.55
C SER A 123 0.06 -21.22 -5.75
N ASP A 124 -1.25 -20.97 -5.76
CA ASP A 124 -2.14 -21.42 -6.84
C ASP A 124 -2.06 -20.52 -8.09
N SER A 125 -1.76 -19.23 -7.90
CA SER A 125 -1.41 -18.31 -9.00
C SER A 125 0.02 -18.52 -9.51
N LEU A 126 0.97 -18.85 -8.64
CA LEU A 126 2.34 -19.25 -8.97
C LEU A 126 2.34 -20.57 -9.75
N SER A 127 1.43 -21.51 -9.47
CA SER A 127 1.27 -22.73 -10.27
C SER A 127 0.79 -22.42 -11.70
N ARG A 128 -0.08 -21.41 -11.87
CA ARG A 128 -0.57 -20.95 -13.17
C ARG A 128 0.48 -20.15 -13.93
N TRP A 129 1.19 -19.25 -13.25
CA TRP A 129 2.30 -18.48 -13.80
C TRP A 129 3.50 -19.37 -14.15
N ALA A 130 3.83 -20.36 -13.31
CA ALA A 130 4.89 -21.32 -13.60
C ALA A 130 4.52 -22.23 -14.78
N ARG A 131 3.23 -22.61 -14.93
CA ARG A 131 2.72 -23.30 -16.12
C ARG A 131 2.81 -22.44 -17.37
N PHE A 132 2.47 -21.15 -17.26
CA PHE A 132 2.61 -20.19 -18.35
C PHE A 132 4.08 -19.99 -18.73
N LYS A 133 4.96 -19.75 -17.75
CA LYS A 133 6.41 -19.59 -17.96
C LYS A 133 7.02 -20.84 -18.60
N ARG A 134 6.64 -22.05 -18.16
CA ARG A 134 7.02 -23.31 -18.83
C ARG A 134 6.48 -23.43 -20.25
N ARG A 135 5.28 -22.91 -20.52
CA ARG A 135 4.69 -22.92 -21.86
C ARG A 135 5.42 -21.94 -22.77
N LEU A 136 5.80 -20.78 -22.25
CA LEU A 136 6.56 -19.76 -22.97
C LEU A 136 7.99 -20.24 -23.23
N GLN A 137 8.66 -20.80 -22.22
CA GLN A 137 9.99 -21.42 -22.35
C GLN A 137 9.97 -22.55 -23.37
N ARG A 138 8.95 -23.43 -23.38
CA ARG A 138 8.83 -24.43 -24.45
C ARG A 138 8.68 -23.81 -25.83
N LEU A 139 7.93 -22.72 -25.98
CA LEU A 139 7.77 -22.07 -27.28
C LEU A 139 9.09 -21.43 -27.74
N LEU A 140 9.90 -20.87 -26.83
CA LEU A 140 11.22 -20.35 -27.14
C LEU A 140 12.25 -21.47 -27.40
N ASP A 141 12.28 -22.53 -26.58
CA ASP A 141 13.22 -23.65 -26.73
C ASP A 141 12.94 -24.45 -28.01
N THR A 142 11.68 -24.53 -28.45
CA THR A 142 11.36 -25.13 -29.76
C THR A 142 11.82 -24.22 -30.91
N SER A 143 11.95 -22.91 -30.67
CA SER A 143 12.41 -21.94 -31.67
C SER A 143 13.94 -21.94 -31.84
N GLU A 144 14.71 -22.26 -30.80
CA GLU A 144 16.17 -22.37 -30.91
C GLU A 144 16.63 -23.70 -31.51
N ARG A 145 15.85 -24.78 -31.39
CA ARG A 145 16.18 -26.08 -32.00
C ARG A 145 15.83 -26.18 -33.48
N ASP A 146 15.02 -25.25 -34.00
CA ASP A 146 14.66 -25.18 -35.42
C ASP A 146 15.51 -24.10 -36.11
N GLU A 147 16.83 -24.34 -36.20
CA GLU A 147 17.85 -23.43 -36.77
C GLU A 147 17.69 -23.14 -38.28
N GLY A 148 16.51 -23.30 -38.88
CA GLY A 148 16.34 -22.91 -40.29
C GLY A 148 14.95 -22.92 -40.90
N GLY A 149 13.89 -23.25 -40.15
CA GLY A 149 12.59 -23.53 -40.76
C GLY A 149 11.58 -22.39 -40.67
N VAL A 150 11.13 -22.09 -39.45
CA VAL A 150 9.85 -21.38 -39.28
C VAL A 150 10.02 -19.86 -39.20
N LEU A 151 11.01 -19.35 -38.47
CA LEU A 151 11.27 -17.90 -38.36
C LEU A 151 11.81 -17.30 -39.67
N THR A 152 12.62 -18.05 -40.41
CA THR A 152 13.13 -17.68 -41.75
C THR A 152 12.05 -17.73 -42.83
N ARG A 153 11.07 -18.65 -42.73
CA ARG A 153 9.88 -18.66 -43.61
C ARG A 153 8.91 -17.51 -43.29
N LEU A 154 8.75 -17.16 -42.02
CA LEU A 154 7.93 -16.01 -41.61
C LEU A 154 8.61 -14.67 -41.96
N SER A 155 9.94 -14.55 -41.81
CA SER A 155 10.68 -13.35 -42.23
C SER A 155 10.87 -13.26 -43.75
N GLY A 156 10.94 -14.40 -44.44
CA GLY A 156 10.98 -14.48 -45.91
C GLY A 156 9.66 -14.08 -46.57
N ALA A 157 8.52 -14.32 -45.90
CA ALA A 157 7.23 -13.79 -46.30
C ALA A 157 7.06 -12.28 -46.02
N LEU A 158 8.06 -11.65 -45.38
CA LEU A 158 8.08 -10.24 -44.98
C LEU A 158 9.22 -9.46 -45.66
N SER A 159 9.53 -9.77 -46.92
CA SER A 159 10.37 -8.93 -47.80
C SER A 159 9.55 -8.19 -48.87
N PRO A 160 10.04 -7.03 -49.36
CA PRO A 160 9.27 -5.79 -49.33
C PRO A 160 8.66 -5.42 -50.69
N SER A 161 7.33 -5.37 -50.75
CA SER A 161 6.60 -4.59 -51.75
C SER A 161 5.56 -3.72 -51.06
N ALA A 162 5.95 -2.47 -50.76
CA ALA A 162 5.07 -1.32 -50.50
C ALA A 162 3.90 -1.44 -49.49
N GLY A 163 3.87 -2.42 -48.59
CA GLY A 163 2.80 -2.61 -47.60
C GLY A 163 3.16 -2.76 -46.10
N PRO A 164 4.36 -2.41 -45.57
CA PRO A 164 4.76 -2.80 -44.20
C PRO A 164 4.05 -2.01 -43.09
N ALA A 165 3.63 -0.76 -43.35
CA ALA A 165 3.00 0.07 -42.33
C ALA A 165 1.63 -0.48 -41.88
N ARG A 166 0.85 -1.07 -42.81
CA ARG A 166 -0.49 -1.60 -42.48
C ARG A 166 -0.41 -2.88 -41.66
N TRP A 167 0.58 -3.73 -41.89
CA TRP A 167 0.70 -5.01 -41.19
C TRP A 167 1.10 -4.82 -39.72
N LEU A 168 2.05 -3.92 -39.45
CA LEU A 168 2.46 -3.58 -38.08
C LEU A 168 1.29 -2.94 -37.31
N THR A 169 0.53 -2.07 -37.99
CA THR A 169 -0.64 -1.42 -37.40
C THR A 169 -1.77 -2.44 -37.14
N ASN A 170 -2.02 -3.35 -38.07
CA ASN A 170 -3.03 -4.42 -37.90
C ASN A 170 -2.64 -5.41 -36.79
N LEU A 171 -1.35 -5.72 -36.66
CA LEU A 171 -0.86 -6.55 -35.55
C LEU A 171 -1.05 -5.83 -34.22
N GLY A 172 -0.75 -4.53 -34.15
CA GLY A 172 -1.04 -3.69 -33.00
C GLY A 172 -2.53 -3.69 -32.63
N TYR A 173 -3.43 -3.56 -33.62
CA TYR A 173 -4.87 -3.63 -33.40
C TYR A 173 -5.32 -5.00 -32.90
N LEU A 174 -4.80 -6.11 -33.44
CA LEU A 174 -5.11 -7.45 -32.97
C LEU A 174 -4.65 -7.68 -31.53
N LEU A 175 -3.47 -7.18 -31.17
CA LEU A 175 -2.90 -7.29 -29.84
C LEU A 175 -3.71 -6.45 -28.84
N LEU A 176 -4.11 -5.23 -29.24
CA LEU A 176 -5.00 -4.37 -28.48
C LEU A 176 -6.38 -5.01 -28.25
N LEU A 177 -7.00 -5.56 -29.30
CA LEU A 177 -8.27 -6.31 -29.22
C LEU A 177 -8.15 -7.54 -28.32
N GLY A 178 -7.03 -8.25 -28.41
CA GLY A 178 -6.72 -9.39 -27.54
C GLY A 178 -6.62 -8.98 -26.07
N PHE A 179 -5.93 -7.88 -25.76
CA PHE A 179 -5.85 -7.34 -24.40
C PHE A 179 -7.20 -6.86 -23.88
N ALA A 180 -7.97 -6.14 -24.69
CA ALA A 180 -9.32 -5.71 -24.33
C ALA A 180 -10.22 -6.91 -24.04
N GLY A 181 -10.21 -7.93 -24.91
CA GLY A 181 -10.94 -9.18 -24.69
C GLY A 181 -10.47 -9.93 -23.44
N PHE A 182 -9.16 -9.93 -23.17
CA PHE A 182 -8.60 -10.53 -21.96
C PHE A 182 -9.08 -9.83 -20.69
N ILE A 183 -9.06 -8.49 -20.65
CA ILE A 183 -9.57 -7.68 -19.54
C ILE A 183 -11.05 -7.95 -19.33
N VAL A 184 -11.86 -7.89 -20.39
CA VAL A 184 -13.31 -8.16 -20.31
C VAL A 184 -13.58 -9.59 -19.84
N SER A 185 -12.82 -10.58 -20.30
CA SER A 185 -12.99 -11.97 -19.84
C SER A 185 -12.64 -12.15 -18.37
N ARG A 186 -11.62 -11.42 -17.87
CA ARG A 186 -11.23 -11.40 -16.47
C ARG A 186 -12.31 -10.76 -15.60
N GLU A 187 -12.88 -9.65 -16.05
CA GLU A 187 -13.99 -8.97 -15.38
C GLU A 187 -15.26 -9.84 -15.37
N LEU A 188 -15.59 -10.51 -16.48
CA LEU A 188 -16.74 -11.43 -16.55
C LEU A 188 -16.57 -12.67 -15.67
N GLN A 189 -15.33 -13.15 -15.52
CA GLN A 189 -15.01 -14.27 -14.65
C GLN A 189 -15.03 -13.84 -13.17
N ALA A 190 -14.55 -12.63 -12.85
CA ALA A 190 -14.66 -12.03 -11.52
C ALA A 190 -16.13 -11.73 -11.15
N ALA A 191 -16.96 -11.38 -12.12
CA ALA A 191 -18.41 -11.17 -11.96
C ALA A 191 -19.22 -12.49 -11.90
N GLY A 192 -18.57 -13.66 -11.94
CA GLY A 192 -19.23 -14.96 -11.74
C GLY A 192 -20.07 -15.46 -12.93
N ALA A 193 -20.03 -14.79 -14.08
CA ALA A 193 -20.86 -15.12 -15.25
C ALA A 193 -20.53 -16.48 -15.90
N MET A 194 -19.38 -17.06 -15.57
CA MET A 194 -18.92 -18.35 -16.13
C MET A 194 -18.84 -19.49 -15.09
N ALA A 195 -19.49 -19.34 -13.93
CA ALA A 195 -19.57 -20.40 -12.91
C ALA A 195 -20.75 -21.35 -13.19
N ARG A 196 -20.71 -22.09 -14.31
CA ARG A 196 -21.72 -23.12 -14.61
C ARG A 196 -21.27 -24.48 -14.06
N ARG A 197 -22.00 -24.91 -13.01
CA ARG A 197 -22.23 -26.30 -12.54
C ARG A 197 -21.03 -27.26 -12.57
N ARG A 198 -20.31 -27.33 -11.45
CA ARG A 198 -19.84 -28.63 -10.92
C ARG A 198 -20.07 -28.69 -9.42
N SER A 199 -21.19 -29.32 -9.06
CA SER A 199 -21.47 -29.76 -7.69
C SER A 199 -20.72 -31.05 -7.41
N ARG A 200 -19.95 -31.09 -6.32
CA ARG A 200 -19.74 -32.27 -5.45
C ARG A 200 -19.03 -31.84 -4.15
N PRO A 201 -19.13 -32.63 -3.06
CA PRO A 201 -19.43 -32.10 -1.73
C PRO A 201 -18.22 -32.12 -0.79
N SER A 202 -18.31 -31.23 0.20
CA SER A 202 -17.80 -31.34 1.57
C SER A 202 -16.37 -31.86 1.78
N ALA A 203 -15.45 -30.92 2.02
CA ALA A 203 -14.45 -31.05 3.07
C ALA A 203 -13.93 -29.64 3.43
N MET A 204 -14.33 -29.17 4.60
CA MET A 204 -13.62 -28.21 5.46
C MET A 204 -12.96 -27.02 4.73
N SER A 205 -13.76 -25.97 4.46
CA SER A 205 -13.23 -24.69 3.97
C SER A 205 -12.73 -23.82 5.13
N PRO A 206 -11.53 -23.21 5.04
CA PRO A 206 -11.13 -22.06 5.87
C PRO A 206 -11.98 -20.83 5.49
N PRO A 207 -12.08 -19.78 6.34
CA PRO A 207 -13.02 -18.70 6.15
C PRO A 207 -12.66 -17.87 4.92
N ALA A 208 -13.35 -18.14 3.81
CA ALA A 208 -13.40 -17.27 2.66
C ALA A 208 -14.22 -16.02 3.03
N TYR A 209 -13.53 -14.88 3.15
CA TYR A 209 -14.10 -13.54 3.21
C TYR A 209 -14.71 -13.16 1.84
N ALA A 210 -15.70 -13.93 1.40
CA ALA A 210 -16.49 -13.68 0.20
C ALA A 210 -17.70 -14.62 0.19
N ALA A 211 -18.59 -14.45 1.17
CA ALA A 211 -19.98 -14.84 1.00
C ALA A 211 -20.81 -13.61 1.35
N THR A 212 -21.28 -12.93 0.31
CA THR A 212 -22.44 -12.04 0.32
C THR A 212 -23.67 -12.80 0.80
N SER A 213 -23.72 -13.10 2.09
CA SER A 213 -24.95 -13.12 2.84
C SER A 213 -25.24 -11.66 3.22
N PRO A 214 -26.48 -11.19 3.18
CA PRO A 214 -26.81 -9.89 3.75
C PRO A 214 -26.54 -10.01 5.25
N LEU A 215 -25.36 -9.55 5.69
CA LEU A 215 -25.11 -9.32 7.10
C LEU A 215 -26.26 -8.46 7.60
N SER A 216 -26.99 -8.96 8.59
CA SER A 216 -28.04 -8.22 9.27
C SER A 216 -27.49 -7.74 10.61
N LEU A 217 -28.06 -6.66 11.16
CA LEU A 217 -27.73 -6.22 12.53
C LEU A 217 -27.89 -7.37 13.54
N THR A 218 -28.89 -8.24 13.35
CA THR A 218 -29.11 -9.43 14.18
C THR A 218 -27.99 -10.47 14.08
N ALA A 219 -27.31 -10.58 12.94
CA ALA A 219 -26.17 -11.49 12.77
C ALA A 219 -24.90 -10.95 13.44
N ILE A 220 -24.80 -9.63 13.64
CA ILE A 220 -23.71 -8.99 14.39
C ILE A 220 -23.90 -9.20 15.89
N ASP A 221 -25.14 -9.18 16.38
CA ASP A 221 -25.45 -9.38 17.80
C ASP A 221 -24.97 -10.75 18.31
N SER A 222 -24.99 -11.77 17.44
CA SER A 222 -24.49 -13.11 17.76
C SER A 222 -22.97 -13.24 17.70
N LEU A 223 -22.23 -12.22 17.25
CA LEU A 223 -20.77 -12.25 17.25
C LEU A 223 -20.23 -11.98 18.65
N VAL A 224 -19.06 -12.56 18.94
CA VAL A 224 -18.26 -12.22 20.11
C VAL A 224 -17.96 -10.73 20.08
N LEU A 225 -17.98 -10.05 21.23
CA LEU A 225 -17.83 -8.60 21.35
C LEU A 225 -16.61 -8.05 20.58
N ARG A 226 -15.52 -8.84 20.53
CA ARG A 226 -14.30 -8.53 19.79
C ARG A 226 -14.52 -8.42 18.26
N ASP A 227 -15.38 -9.24 17.67
CA ASP A 227 -15.58 -9.31 16.21
C ASP A 227 -16.66 -8.34 15.70
N ARG A 228 -17.47 -7.78 16.61
CA ARG A 228 -18.57 -6.86 16.28
C ARG A 228 -18.15 -5.61 15.51
N PRO A 229 -17.03 -4.91 15.82
CA PRO A 229 -16.60 -3.75 15.06
C PRO A 229 -16.33 -4.06 13.59
N GLY A 230 -15.72 -5.21 13.30
CA GLY A 230 -15.46 -5.67 11.93
C GLY A 230 -16.75 -5.96 11.16
N GLY A 231 -17.72 -6.63 11.81
CA GLY A 231 -19.05 -6.86 11.22
C GLY A 231 -19.82 -5.57 10.94
N LEU A 232 -19.77 -4.60 11.87
CA LEU A 232 -20.40 -3.29 11.70
C LEU A 232 -19.78 -2.50 10.55
N LEU A 233 -18.44 -2.53 10.42
CA LEU A 233 -17.75 -1.87 9.31
C LEU A 233 -18.20 -2.42 7.95
N GLN A 234 -18.36 -3.74 7.81
CA GLN A 234 -18.86 -4.35 6.58
C GLN A 234 -20.28 -3.90 6.24
N LEU A 235 -21.16 -3.81 7.24
CA LEU A 235 -22.51 -3.28 7.06
C LEU A 235 -22.50 -1.82 6.61
N ILE A 236 -21.65 -0.99 7.22
CA ILE A 236 -21.53 0.43 6.88
C ILE A 236 -21.06 0.58 5.43
N VAL A 237 -20.02 -0.16 5.02
CA VAL A 237 -19.52 -0.16 3.65
C VAL A 237 -20.59 -0.62 2.65
N ALA A 238 -21.32 -1.68 2.97
CA ALA A 238 -22.42 -2.17 2.15
C ALA A 238 -23.56 -1.13 2.04
N ARG A 239 -23.82 -0.35 3.09
CA ARG A 239 -24.84 0.70 3.05
C ARG A 239 -24.37 1.92 2.26
N LEU A 240 -23.11 2.31 2.40
CA LEU A 240 -22.52 3.41 1.64
C LEU A 240 -22.47 3.10 0.13
N SER A 241 -22.17 1.85 -0.25
CA SER A 241 -22.17 1.44 -1.67
C SER A 241 -23.59 1.48 -2.26
N GLN A 242 -24.61 1.09 -1.49
CA GLN A 242 -26.02 1.23 -1.89
C GLN A 242 -26.42 2.69 -2.08
N LEU A 243 -26.05 3.58 -1.15
CA LEU A 243 -26.36 5.01 -1.24
C LEU A 243 -25.68 5.70 -2.43
N ARG A 244 -24.56 5.15 -2.91
CA ARG A 244 -23.80 5.62 -4.09
C ARG A 244 -24.20 4.93 -5.40
N GLY A 245 -25.28 4.16 -5.41
CA GLY A 245 -25.84 3.57 -6.63
C GLY A 245 -25.03 2.40 -7.21
N ASN A 246 -24.49 1.53 -6.35
CA ASN A 246 -23.81 0.28 -6.73
C ASN A 246 -22.58 0.44 -7.64
N ARG A 247 -21.95 1.62 -7.69
CA ARG A 247 -20.58 1.71 -8.17
C ARG A 247 -19.72 0.90 -7.21
N SER A 248 -19.10 -0.16 -7.73
CA SER A 248 -18.11 -0.96 -7.01
C SER A 248 -17.12 0.00 -6.35
N LEU A 249 -17.16 0.07 -5.02
CA LEU A 249 -16.11 0.73 -4.26
C LEU A 249 -14.92 -0.24 -4.38
N PRO A 250 -13.84 0.09 -5.14
CA PRO A 250 -12.64 -0.73 -5.14
C PRO A 250 -12.20 -0.91 -3.69
N ALA A 251 -11.71 -2.09 -3.29
CA ALA A 251 -11.42 -2.46 -1.89
C ALA A 251 -10.84 -1.29 -1.07
N LEU A 252 -11.75 -0.54 -0.44
CA LEU A 252 -11.49 0.82 0.02
C LEU A 252 -11.12 0.70 1.48
N THR A 253 -9.89 1.10 1.81
CA THR A 253 -9.43 1.14 3.20
C THR A 253 -10.29 2.13 3.99
N THR A 254 -10.37 1.95 5.32
CA THR A 254 -11.10 2.88 6.21
C THR A 254 -10.65 4.33 6.00
N GLN A 255 -9.35 4.54 5.75
CA GLN A 255 -8.73 5.83 5.47
C GLN A 255 -9.22 6.42 4.14
N GLU A 256 -9.30 5.62 3.09
CA GLU A 256 -9.81 6.08 1.80
C GLU A 256 -11.31 6.40 1.86
N LEU A 257 -12.10 5.63 2.62
CA LEU A 257 -13.51 5.94 2.86
C LEU A 257 -13.67 7.30 3.55
N LEU A 258 -12.85 7.57 4.59
CA LEU A 258 -12.84 8.85 5.30
C LEU A 258 -12.39 10.01 4.41
N ALA A 259 -11.43 9.78 3.52
CA ALA A 259 -10.96 10.79 2.57
C ALA A 259 -12.06 11.19 1.56
N GLN A 260 -12.95 10.26 1.22
CA GLN A 260 -14.07 10.51 0.31
C GLN A 260 -15.30 11.12 0.97
N MET A 261 -15.34 11.24 2.30
CA MET A 261 -16.44 11.89 3.01
C MET A 261 -16.22 13.41 3.06
N GLY A 262 -17.26 14.18 2.72
CA GLY A 262 -17.20 15.65 2.70
C GLY A 262 -16.99 16.27 4.09
N ALA A 263 -16.57 17.55 4.12
CA ALA A 263 -16.31 18.28 5.35
C ALA A 263 -17.57 18.52 6.21
N ALA A 264 -18.77 18.55 5.60
CA ALA A 264 -20.05 18.70 6.29
C ALA A 264 -20.43 17.46 7.14
N GLU A 265 -19.75 16.33 6.94
CA GLU A 265 -20.05 15.05 7.58
C GLU A 265 -19.09 14.75 8.76
N LEU A 266 -18.65 15.78 9.49
CA LEU A 266 -17.62 15.65 10.53
C LEU A 266 -17.97 14.60 11.59
N ILE A 267 -19.23 14.57 12.04
CA ILE A 267 -19.73 13.60 13.03
C ILE A 267 -19.66 12.17 12.47
N LEU A 268 -20.16 11.97 11.25
CA LEU A 268 -20.13 10.66 10.58
C LEU A 268 -18.70 10.18 10.34
N ARG A 269 -17.79 11.09 9.98
CA ARG A 269 -16.35 10.81 9.83
C ARG A 269 -15.72 10.37 11.14
N SER A 270 -16.01 11.05 12.26
CA SER A 270 -15.48 10.66 13.58
C SER A 270 -15.98 9.28 14.02
N GLN A 271 -17.26 8.97 13.79
CA GLN A 271 -17.86 7.67 14.11
C GLN A 271 -17.26 6.56 13.25
N LEU A 272 -17.12 6.77 11.94
CA LEU A 272 -16.50 5.81 11.02
C LEU A 272 -15.02 5.58 11.38
N ALA A 273 -14.28 6.64 11.71
CA ALA A 273 -12.88 6.54 12.13
C ALA A 273 -12.72 5.77 13.45
N LEU A 274 -13.67 5.90 14.38
CA LEU A 274 -13.65 5.13 15.63
C LEU A 274 -13.90 3.64 15.37
N VAL A 275 -14.92 3.30 14.58
CA VAL A 275 -15.26 1.91 14.22
C VAL A 275 -14.12 1.27 13.43
N GLY A 276 -13.61 1.97 12.41
CA GLY A 276 -12.53 1.49 11.55
C GLY A 276 -11.25 1.21 12.32
N ARG A 277 -10.77 2.17 13.13
CA ARG A 277 -9.57 1.97 13.96
C ARG A 277 -9.72 0.85 14.98
N THR A 278 -10.91 0.70 15.56
CA THR A 278 -11.16 -0.38 16.53
C THR A 278 -11.15 -1.75 15.85
N ALA A 279 -11.75 -1.87 14.67
CA ALA A 279 -11.70 -3.09 13.86
C ALA A 279 -10.26 -3.43 13.44
N GLU A 280 -9.48 -2.44 13.02
CA GLU A 280 -8.05 -2.62 12.69
C GLU A 280 -7.23 -3.03 13.91
N HIS A 281 -7.46 -2.40 15.08
CA HIS A 281 -6.79 -2.76 16.33
C HIS A 281 -7.07 -4.22 16.70
N VAL A 282 -8.33 -4.65 16.64
CA VAL A 282 -8.71 -6.06 16.89
C VAL A 282 -7.99 -7.02 15.95
N GLN A 283 -7.83 -6.64 14.68
CA GLN A 283 -7.30 -7.52 13.65
C GLN A 283 -5.77 -7.58 13.62
N TYR A 284 -5.09 -6.47 13.91
CA TYR A 284 -3.66 -6.32 13.65
C TYR A 284 -2.82 -5.99 14.88
N ALA A 285 -3.41 -5.57 16.00
CA ALA A 285 -2.63 -5.27 17.20
C ALA A 285 -2.31 -6.55 17.99
N ALA A 286 -1.18 -6.53 18.68
CA ALA A 286 -0.76 -7.63 19.56
C ALA A 286 -1.65 -7.73 20.81
N GLU A 287 -2.16 -6.60 21.29
CA GLU A 287 -3.03 -6.52 22.45
C GLU A 287 -4.48 -6.26 22.04
N ALA A 288 -5.40 -6.84 22.81
CA ALA A 288 -6.82 -6.64 22.60
C ALA A 288 -7.23 -5.25 23.08
N PRO A 289 -8.07 -4.51 22.32
CA PRO A 289 -8.68 -3.30 22.86
C PRO A 289 -9.56 -3.65 24.06
N SER A 290 -9.63 -2.71 25.01
CA SER A 290 -10.45 -2.88 26.21
C SER A 290 -11.93 -3.04 25.88
N GLU A 291 -12.67 -3.68 26.77
CA GLU A 291 -14.11 -3.94 26.59
C GLU A 291 -14.90 -2.64 26.41
N ASP A 292 -14.50 -1.56 27.09
CA ASP A 292 -15.13 -0.24 26.97
C ASP A 292 -14.93 0.37 25.58
N VAL A 293 -13.74 0.19 24.98
CA VAL A 293 -13.46 0.65 23.61
C VAL A 293 -14.29 -0.14 22.60
N LEU A 294 -14.42 -1.46 22.79
CA LEU A 294 -15.25 -2.30 21.94
C LEU A 294 -16.73 -1.90 22.00
N LYS A 295 -17.28 -1.66 23.21
CA LYS A 295 -18.66 -1.19 23.39
C LYS A 295 -18.88 0.21 22.82
N GLY A 296 -17.92 1.11 22.99
CA GLY A 296 -17.95 2.46 22.41
C GLY A 296 -17.98 2.43 20.88
N ALA A 297 -17.14 1.59 20.27
CA ALA A 297 -17.13 1.38 18.83
C ALA A 297 -18.43 0.73 18.33
N GLU A 298 -18.99 -0.23 19.06
CA GLU A 298 -20.28 -0.84 18.74
C GLU A 298 -21.40 0.21 18.70
N LEU A 299 -21.48 1.05 19.73
CA LEU A 299 -22.50 2.11 19.84
C LEU A 299 -22.35 3.15 18.71
N ALA A 300 -21.14 3.60 18.44
CA ALA A 300 -20.85 4.53 17.35
C ALA A 300 -21.20 3.94 15.97
N GLY A 301 -20.92 2.65 15.75
CA GLY A 301 -21.25 1.97 14.50
C GLY A 301 -22.75 1.83 14.28
N ARG A 302 -23.53 1.56 15.34
CA ARG A 302 -25.00 1.52 15.26
C ARG A 302 -25.60 2.89 14.99
N GLU A 303 -25.10 3.93 15.66
CA GLU A 303 -25.55 5.30 15.45
C GLU A 303 -25.27 5.77 14.01
N LEU A 304 -24.09 5.43 13.49
CA LEU A 304 -23.69 5.70 12.11
C LEU A 304 -24.63 4.99 11.13
N LEU A 305 -24.91 3.69 11.32
CA LEU A 305 -25.84 2.94 10.48
C LEU A 305 -27.27 3.50 10.53
N ALA A 306 -27.76 3.92 11.70
CA ALA A 306 -29.07 4.53 11.85
C ALA A 306 -29.15 5.87 11.10
N THR A 307 -28.08 6.65 11.10
CA THR A 307 -28.01 7.93 10.38
C THR A 307 -27.93 7.73 8.87
N LEU A 308 -27.12 6.77 8.40
CA LEU A 308 -27.08 6.36 6.98
C LEU A 308 -28.40 5.73 6.51
N GLY A 309 -29.13 5.05 7.40
CA GLY A 309 -30.46 4.49 7.12
C GLY A 309 -31.51 5.55 6.83
N ARG A 310 -31.42 6.71 7.49
CA ARG A 310 -32.32 7.87 7.33
C ARG A 310 -31.93 8.80 6.17
N SER A 311 -30.72 8.63 5.63
CA SER A 311 -30.18 9.51 4.59
C SER A 311 -30.74 9.14 3.21
N LYS A 312 -31.17 10.15 2.45
CA LYS A 312 -31.55 10.01 1.03
C LYS A 312 -30.31 9.58 0.22
N PRO A 313 -30.43 8.79 -0.87
CA PRO A 313 -29.30 8.48 -1.75
C PRO A 313 -28.51 9.76 -2.07
N LEU A 314 -27.20 9.69 -1.86
CA LEU A 314 -26.31 10.83 -2.06
C LEU A 314 -26.37 11.19 -3.54
N ALA A 315 -26.95 12.35 -3.86
CA ALA A 315 -26.80 12.95 -5.17
C ALA A 315 -25.33 13.36 -5.29
N VAL A 316 -24.57 12.58 -6.04
CA VAL A 316 -23.19 12.92 -6.37
C VAL A 316 -23.23 13.98 -7.49
N PRO A 317 -22.46 15.07 -7.42
CA PRO A 317 -22.27 15.98 -8.55
C PRO A 317 -21.68 15.29 -9.78
#